data_AF-A0A1W1BT79-F1
#
_entry.id   AF-A0A1W1BT79-F1
#
_cell.length_a   1.000
_cell.length_b   1.000
_cell.length_c   1.000
_cell.angle_alpha   90.00
_cell.angle_beta   90.00
_cell.angle_gamma   90.00
#
_symmetry.space_group_name_H-M   'P 1'
#
loop_
_entity.id
_entity.type
_entity.pdbx_description
1 polymer ?
#
loop_
_entity_poly.entity_id
_entity_poly.type
_entity_poly.pdbx_seq_one_letter_code
_entity_poly.pdbx_strand_id
1 'polypeptide(L)'
;MSDEIDNAAEWHNFLCEAADEWMIDEVFTRIFPVAENIFKSLLLNNVSWVNETFIKDFQKKYENISLSKADEVSLLMYESAKIAGDDAVYIVYCEAIKNALFTASSWIYLLEKVIVYSRTPVYPLKIYFEIRKEVFLLKDILALARCWRSLCEKYNIVYDEELKMLLNDAVSVTRTDIENLFFVLFLSEFDHLNEARKRLDKVLDALVKKIRNGEMSYQEVKVLISKLFEKHRDQDEATSAMIGTVSNRLFGVFYENQNR
;
A
#
# COMPACT_ATOMS: atom_id res chain seq x y z
N MET A 1 3.79 51.68 -32.19
CA MET A 1 2.47 51.38 -31.57
C MET A 1 2.15 49.88 -31.59
N SER A 2 2.56 49.09 -32.60
CA SER A 2 2.55 47.60 -32.50
C SER A 2 3.58 47.10 -31.49
N ASP A 3 4.79 47.66 -31.50
CA ASP A 3 5.93 47.12 -30.73
C ASP A 3 5.80 47.34 -29.20
N GLU A 4 4.96 48.27 -28.75
CA GLU A 4 4.69 48.49 -27.32
C GLU A 4 3.57 47.57 -26.79
N ILE A 5 2.65 47.15 -27.65
CA ILE A 5 1.59 46.19 -27.31
C ILE A 5 2.16 44.77 -27.30
N ASP A 6 3.05 44.44 -28.24
CA ASP A 6 3.74 43.15 -28.28
C ASP A 6 4.72 43.01 -27.10
N ASN A 7 5.43 44.08 -26.72
CA ASN A 7 6.24 44.09 -25.49
C ASN A 7 5.37 43.96 -24.23
N ALA A 8 4.21 44.62 -24.15
CA ALA A 8 3.34 44.48 -22.98
C ALA A 8 2.77 43.05 -22.84
N ALA A 9 2.51 42.36 -23.96
CA ALA A 9 2.09 40.96 -23.97
C ALA A 9 3.22 40.00 -23.60
N GLU A 10 4.46 40.24 -24.07
CA GLU A 10 5.64 39.49 -23.63
C GLU A 10 5.95 39.71 -22.15
N TRP A 11 5.88 40.93 -21.65
CA TRP A 11 6.03 41.24 -20.22
C TRP A 11 4.89 40.67 -19.38
N HIS A 12 3.67 40.61 -19.91
CA HIS A 12 2.56 39.96 -19.21
C HIS A 12 2.75 38.44 -19.12
N ASN A 13 3.19 37.78 -20.21
CA ASN A 13 3.53 36.36 -20.17
C ASN A 13 4.74 36.08 -19.27
N PHE A 14 5.78 36.91 -19.32
CA PHE A 14 6.96 36.80 -18.45
C PHE A 14 6.62 37.05 -16.98
N LEU A 15 5.71 37.99 -16.68
CA LEU A 15 5.22 38.24 -15.32
C LEU A 15 4.26 37.15 -14.85
N CYS A 16 3.51 36.49 -15.73
CA CYS A 16 2.72 35.31 -15.39
C CYS A 16 3.65 34.10 -15.12
N GLU A 17 4.66 33.87 -15.95
CA GLU A 17 5.66 32.81 -15.73
C GLU A 17 6.52 33.08 -14.48
N ALA A 18 6.92 34.32 -14.23
CA ALA A 18 7.66 34.71 -13.04
C ALA A 18 6.78 34.79 -11.78
N ALA A 19 5.48 35.10 -11.90
CA ALA A 19 4.54 35.03 -10.79
C ALA A 19 4.20 33.59 -10.43
N ASP A 20 4.14 32.69 -11.43
CA ASP A 20 4.04 31.26 -11.18
C ASP A 20 5.32 30.76 -10.49
N GLU A 21 6.52 31.12 -10.96
CA GLU A 21 7.79 30.76 -10.30
C GLU A 21 7.94 31.37 -8.88
N TRP A 22 7.52 32.62 -8.66
CA TRP A 22 7.55 33.26 -7.34
C TRP A 22 6.49 32.72 -6.37
N MET A 23 5.26 32.48 -6.83
CA MET A 23 4.25 31.82 -6.00
C MET A 23 4.63 30.40 -5.65
N ILE A 24 5.29 29.69 -6.57
CA ILE A 24 5.88 28.39 -6.32
C ILE A 24 6.90 28.54 -5.18
N ASP A 25 7.92 29.38 -5.30
CA ASP A 25 8.98 29.46 -4.27
C ASP A 25 8.52 30.01 -2.90
N GLU A 26 7.58 30.96 -2.86
CA GLU A 26 7.09 31.55 -1.58
C GLU A 26 6.12 30.63 -0.83
N VAL A 27 5.40 29.74 -1.55
CA VAL A 27 4.49 28.76 -0.95
C VAL A 27 5.23 27.49 -0.52
N PHE A 28 6.40 27.14 -1.06
CA PHE A 28 7.07 25.86 -0.78
C PHE A 28 8.20 25.92 0.27
N THR A 29 7.88 26.34 1.51
CA THR A 29 8.77 26.11 2.67
C THR A 29 8.63 24.67 3.20
N ARG A 30 9.73 23.91 3.15
CA ARG A 30 9.81 22.43 3.16
C ARG A 30 9.29 21.71 4.40
N ILE A 31 8.28 20.86 4.20
CA ILE A 31 7.82 19.86 5.18
C ILE A 31 7.54 18.47 4.55
N PHE A 32 7.14 18.38 3.26
CA PHE A 32 6.82 17.10 2.59
C PHE A 32 7.31 17.04 1.13
N PRO A 33 8.51 16.52 0.86
CA PRO A 33 9.11 16.58 -0.48
C PRO A 33 8.30 15.88 -1.58
N VAL A 34 7.58 14.79 -1.28
CA VAL A 34 6.79 14.07 -2.28
C VAL A 34 5.46 14.77 -2.52
N ALA A 35 4.77 15.18 -1.45
CA ALA A 35 3.53 15.95 -1.58
C ALA A 35 3.76 17.28 -2.30
N GLU A 36 4.90 17.94 -2.06
CA GLU A 36 5.32 19.17 -2.75
C GLU A 36 5.39 18.98 -4.27
N ASN A 37 6.07 17.94 -4.74
CA ASN A 37 6.17 17.65 -6.17
C ASN A 37 4.80 17.37 -6.80
N ILE A 38 3.92 16.68 -6.06
CA ILE A 38 2.55 16.44 -6.51
C ILE A 38 1.77 17.76 -6.58
N PHE A 39 1.84 18.63 -5.56
CA PHE A 39 1.21 19.94 -5.59
C PHE A 39 1.66 20.76 -6.79
N LYS A 40 2.97 20.81 -7.07
CA LYS A 40 3.52 21.48 -8.25
C LYS A 40 2.92 20.92 -9.54
N SER A 41 2.87 19.59 -9.70
CA SER A 41 2.23 18.96 -10.86
C SER A 41 0.74 19.33 -10.98
N LEU A 42 0.02 19.34 -9.86
CA LEU A 42 -1.42 19.66 -9.85
C LEU A 42 -1.70 21.13 -10.18
N LEU A 43 -0.85 22.04 -9.70
CA LEU A 43 -0.92 23.47 -10.04
C LEU A 43 -0.70 23.67 -11.54
N LEU A 44 0.33 23.03 -12.11
CA LEU A 44 0.60 23.08 -13.55
C LEU A 44 -0.57 22.52 -14.39
N ASN A 45 -1.30 21.55 -13.84
CA ASN A 45 -2.50 20.98 -14.48
C ASN A 45 -3.78 21.80 -14.23
N ASN A 46 -3.68 23.00 -13.63
CA ASN A 46 -4.79 23.90 -13.35
C ASN A 46 -5.93 23.27 -12.55
N VAL A 47 -5.59 22.51 -11.50
CA VAL A 47 -6.57 21.87 -10.62
C VAL A 47 -7.16 22.89 -9.64
N SER A 48 -8.40 23.31 -9.87
CA SER A 48 -9.04 24.46 -9.20
C SER A 48 -9.10 24.42 -7.66
N TRP A 49 -9.16 23.22 -7.07
CA TRP A 49 -9.19 23.05 -5.61
C TRP A 49 -7.80 23.10 -4.96
N VAL A 50 -6.72 22.97 -5.74
CA VAL A 50 -5.34 23.14 -5.27
C VAL A 50 -4.98 24.62 -5.41
N ASN A 51 -5.36 25.41 -4.41
CA ASN A 51 -5.03 26.84 -4.34
C ASN A 51 -4.09 27.16 -3.18
N GLU A 52 -3.61 28.41 -3.10
CA GLU A 52 -2.70 28.86 -2.04
C GLU A 52 -3.20 28.55 -0.62
N THR A 53 -4.49 28.76 -0.37
CA THR A 53 -5.08 28.54 0.96
C THR A 53 -4.96 27.07 1.36
N PHE A 54 -5.29 26.15 0.44
CA PHE A 54 -5.16 24.72 0.69
C PHE A 54 -3.71 24.32 0.97
N ILE A 55 -2.75 24.83 0.19
CA ILE A 55 -1.33 24.48 0.36
C ILE A 55 -0.81 25.01 1.71
N LYS A 56 -1.10 26.27 2.04
CA LYS A 56 -0.73 26.89 3.31
C LYS A 56 -1.32 26.14 4.51
N ASP A 57 -2.59 25.75 4.44
CA ASP A 57 -3.26 24.98 5.50
C ASP A 57 -2.66 23.59 5.65
N PHE A 58 -2.38 22.89 4.55
CA PHE A 58 -1.76 21.57 4.57
C PHE A 58 -0.36 21.62 5.22
N GLN A 59 0.50 22.54 4.76
CA GLN A 59 1.85 22.69 5.30
C GLN A 59 1.84 23.01 6.78
N LYS A 60 1.09 24.03 7.20
CA LYS A 60 0.99 24.43 8.61
C LYS A 60 0.49 23.28 9.50
N LYS A 61 -0.46 22.49 9.01
CA LYS A 61 -1.04 21.39 9.80
C LYS A 61 -0.04 20.28 10.10
N TYR A 62 0.94 20.08 9.22
CA TYR A 62 1.81 18.92 9.27
C TYR A 62 3.31 19.28 9.39
N GLU A 63 3.63 20.55 9.68
CA GLU A 63 4.97 21.16 9.65
C GLU A 63 6.10 20.46 10.42
N ASN A 64 5.78 19.63 11.39
CA ASN A 64 6.77 18.99 12.28
C ASN A 64 6.69 17.45 12.27
N ILE A 65 6.14 16.86 11.21
CA ILE A 65 5.91 15.41 11.16
C ILE A 65 6.83 14.78 10.12
N SER A 66 7.71 13.89 10.59
CA SER A 66 8.53 13.05 9.73
C SER A 66 7.74 11.83 9.27
N LEU A 67 7.56 11.66 7.96
CA LEU A 67 6.76 10.59 7.36
C LEU A 67 7.53 9.83 6.28
N SER A 68 7.04 8.63 5.95
CA SER A 68 7.46 7.93 4.73
C SER A 68 6.82 8.58 3.51
N LYS A 69 7.42 8.39 2.32
CA LYS A 69 6.88 8.92 1.04
C LYS A 69 5.41 8.57 0.82
N ALA A 70 5.01 7.34 1.13
CA ALA A 70 3.64 6.90 0.91
C ALA A 70 2.66 7.53 1.92
N ASP A 71 3.13 7.83 3.13
CA ASP A 71 2.34 8.51 4.14
C ASP A 71 2.13 9.99 3.79
N GLU A 72 3.13 10.66 3.21
CA GLU A 72 2.96 12.04 2.70
C GLU A 72 1.80 12.10 1.69
N VAL A 73 1.80 11.17 0.74
CA VAL A 73 0.76 11.08 -0.30
C VAL A 73 -0.59 10.70 0.32
N SER A 74 -0.61 9.78 1.27
CA SER A 74 -1.84 9.40 1.98
C SER A 74 -2.47 10.60 2.69
N LEU A 75 -1.69 11.45 3.35
CA LEU A 75 -2.21 12.66 3.99
C LEU A 75 -2.73 13.66 2.96
N LEU A 76 -2.03 13.84 1.85
CA LEU A 76 -2.48 14.69 0.77
C LEU A 76 -3.84 14.21 0.20
N MET A 77 -3.99 12.90 -0.03
CA MET A 77 -5.27 12.32 -0.45
C MET A 77 -6.38 12.54 0.57
N TYR A 78 -6.08 12.40 1.86
CA TYR A 78 -7.06 12.59 2.92
C TYR A 78 -7.59 14.03 2.97
N GLU A 79 -6.72 15.02 2.87
CA GLU A 79 -7.14 16.42 2.87
C GLU A 79 -7.82 16.81 1.55
N SER A 80 -7.35 16.29 0.41
CA SER A 80 -8.00 16.55 -0.89
C SER A 80 -9.41 15.95 -0.96
N ALA A 81 -9.62 14.77 -0.37
CA ALA A 81 -10.94 14.14 -0.28
C ALA A 81 -11.97 15.02 0.44
N LYS A 82 -11.55 15.74 1.49
CA LYS A 82 -12.46 16.62 2.26
C LYS A 82 -12.94 17.82 1.46
N ILE A 83 -12.08 18.31 0.55
CA ILE A 83 -12.33 19.54 -0.20
C ILE A 83 -13.09 19.23 -1.48
N ALA A 84 -12.62 18.24 -2.24
CA ALA A 84 -13.07 17.99 -3.62
C ALA A 84 -13.54 16.54 -3.87
N GLY A 85 -13.56 15.69 -2.83
CA GLY A 85 -14.13 14.34 -2.91
C GLY A 85 -13.25 13.34 -3.67
N ASP A 86 -13.89 12.30 -4.19
CA ASP A 86 -13.22 11.11 -4.72
C ASP A 86 -12.32 11.41 -5.93
N ASP A 87 -12.72 12.35 -6.80
CA ASP A 87 -11.94 12.77 -7.97
C ASP A 87 -10.55 13.29 -7.55
N ALA A 88 -10.51 14.08 -6.47
CA ALA A 88 -9.28 14.66 -5.97
C ALA A 88 -8.34 13.59 -5.37
N VAL A 89 -8.90 12.58 -4.71
CA VAL A 89 -8.13 11.42 -4.22
C VAL A 89 -7.50 10.67 -5.39
N TYR A 90 -8.27 10.43 -6.44
CA TYR A 90 -7.81 9.74 -7.65
C TYR A 90 -6.73 10.53 -8.39
N ILE A 91 -6.91 11.83 -8.55
CA ILE A 91 -5.93 12.72 -9.19
C ILE A 91 -4.62 12.71 -8.42
N VAL A 92 -4.66 12.88 -7.08
CA VAL A 92 -3.46 12.79 -6.23
C VAL A 92 -2.78 11.42 -6.37
N TYR A 93 -3.55 10.33 -6.37
CA TYR A 93 -3.01 8.99 -6.61
C TYR A 93 -2.23 8.91 -7.92
N CYS A 94 -2.87 9.33 -9.02
CA CYS A 94 -2.29 9.28 -10.36
C CYS A 94 -1.02 10.13 -10.46
N GLU A 95 -1.02 11.34 -9.90
CA GLU A 95 0.17 12.18 -9.90
C GLU A 95 1.27 11.62 -9.01
N ALA A 96 0.93 11.00 -7.88
CA ALA A 96 1.90 10.37 -7.00
C ALA A 96 2.63 9.21 -7.70
N ILE A 97 1.91 8.32 -8.39
CA ILE A 97 2.53 7.18 -9.08
C ILE A 97 3.35 7.58 -10.30
N LYS A 98 3.05 8.72 -10.93
CA LYS A 98 3.85 9.28 -12.04
C LYS A 98 5.14 9.93 -11.52
N ASN A 99 5.06 10.64 -10.39
CA ASN A 99 6.18 11.43 -9.85
C ASN A 99 7.13 10.62 -8.96
N ALA A 100 6.86 9.34 -8.65
CA ALA A 100 7.64 8.58 -7.71
C ALA A 100 8.03 7.18 -8.21
N LEU A 101 9.23 6.74 -7.80
CA LEU A 101 9.72 5.35 -7.89
C LEU A 101 8.97 4.45 -6.88
N PHE A 102 7.64 4.42 -6.92
CA PHE A 102 6.84 3.57 -6.04
C PHE A 102 6.91 2.11 -6.51
N THR A 103 7.06 1.20 -5.55
CA THR A 103 6.94 -0.24 -5.79
C THR A 103 5.46 -0.64 -5.81
N ALA A 104 5.13 -1.82 -6.34
CA ALA A 104 3.78 -2.37 -6.28
C ALA A 104 3.21 -2.37 -4.84
N SER A 105 4.03 -2.67 -3.83
CA SER A 105 3.62 -2.61 -2.43
C SER A 105 3.18 -1.20 -1.99
N SER A 106 3.85 -0.15 -2.50
CA SER A 106 3.48 1.24 -2.23
C SER A 106 2.18 1.63 -2.94
N TRP A 107 1.98 1.17 -4.18
CA TRP A 107 0.71 1.38 -4.89
C TRP A 107 -0.46 0.72 -4.18
N ILE A 108 -0.29 -0.52 -3.71
CA ILE A 108 -1.31 -1.26 -2.96
C ILE A 108 -1.61 -0.55 -1.63
N TYR A 109 -0.58 -0.09 -0.91
CA TYR A 109 -0.78 0.72 0.29
C TYR A 109 -1.60 1.98 -0.01
N LEU A 110 -1.27 2.71 -1.06
CA LEU A 110 -2.04 3.89 -1.45
C LEU A 110 -3.46 3.52 -1.91
N LEU A 111 -3.67 2.40 -2.58
CA LEU A 111 -5.01 1.89 -2.91
C LEU A 111 -5.85 1.65 -1.64
N GLU A 112 -5.27 1.07 -0.58
CA GLU A 112 -5.96 0.93 0.70
C GLU A 112 -6.46 2.29 1.20
N LYS A 113 -5.64 3.33 1.07
CA LYS A 113 -6.01 4.70 1.45
C LYS A 113 -7.07 5.30 0.55
N VAL A 114 -7.00 5.05 -0.76
CA VAL A 114 -8.05 5.43 -1.71
C VAL A 114 -9.38 4.74 -1.34
N ILE A 115 -9.35 3.45 -1.00
CA ILE A 115 -10.53 2.72 -0.52
C ILE A 115 -11.06 3.41 0.74
N VAL A 116 -10.23 3.80 1.70
CA VAL A 116 -10.68 4.45 2.93
C VAL A 116 -11.28 5.84 2.66
N TYR A 117 -10.66 6.66 1.82
CA TYR A 117 -11.04 8.07 1.65
C TYR A 117 -12.17 8.30 0.65
N SER A 118 -12.30 7.45 -0.37
CA SER A 118 -13.34 7.62 -1.39
C SER A 118 -14.72 7.19 -0.88
N ARG A 119 -15.76 7.93 -1.26
CA ARG A 119 -17.16 7.65 -0.91
C ARG A 119 -17.80 6.64 -1.85
N THR A 120 -17.33 6.56 -3.08
CA THR A 120 -17.83 5.69 -4.13
C THR A 120 -16.77 4.66 -4.56
N PRO A 121 -17.18 3.50 -5.11
CA PRO A 121 -16.24 2.46 -5.52
C PRO A 121 -15.54 2.74 -6.86
N VAL A 122 -15.93 3.80 -7.60
CA VAL A 122 -15.51 4.02 -9.00
C VAL A 122 -13.99 4.07 -9.15
N TYR A 123 -13.30 4.94 -8.41
CA TYR A 123 -11.84 5.05 -8.49
C TYR A 123 -11.08 3.94 -7.78
N PRO A 124 -11.48 3.48 -6.57
CA PRO A 124 -10.87 2.30 -5.97
C PRO A 124 -10.85 1.09 -6.92
N LEU A 125 -11.97 0.79 -7.60
CA LEU A 125 -12.04 -0.31 -8.57
C LEU A 125 -11.14 -0.07 -9.78
N LYS A 126 -11.16 1.14 -10.33
CA LYS A 126 -10.30 1.49 -11.48
C LYS A 126 -8.83 1.29 -11.13
N ILE A 127 -8.38 1.80 -9.98
CA ILE A 127 -7.00 1.66 -9.53
C ILE A 127 -6.66 0.20 -9.25
N TYR A 128 -7.54 -0.54 -8.58
CA TYR A 128 -7.36 -1.96 -8.29
C TYR A 128 -7.04 -2.75 -9.57
N PHE A 129 -7.85 -2.62 -10.61
CA PHE A 129 -7.66 -3.36 -11.86
C PHE A 129 -6.41 -2.94 -12.64
N GLU A 130 -5.92 -1.71 -12.48
CA GLU A 130 -4.63 -1.32 -13.05
C GLU A 130 -3.47 -1.95 -12.27
N ILE A 131 -3.47 -1.86 -10.93
CA ILE A 131 -2.43 -2.49 -10.10
C ILE A 131 -2.38 -4.01 -10.33
N ARG A 132 -3.54 -4.65 -10.48
CA ARG A 132 -3.67 -6.10 -10.70
C ARG A 132 -2.84 -6.62 -11.87
N LYS A 133 -2.66 -5.82 -12.92
CA LYS A 133 -1.88 -6.18 -14.12
C LYS A 133 -0.37 -6.20 -13.86
N GLU A 134 0.09 -5.52 -12.82
CA GLU A 134 1.50 -5.27 -12.52
C GLU A 134 2.02 -6.12 -11.34
N VAL A 135 1.15 -6.88 -10.68
CA VAL A 135 1.46 -7.62 -9.46
C VAL A 135 1.75 -9.09 -9.75
N PHE A 136 2.99 -9.52 -9.47
CA PHE A 136 3.47 -10.89 -9.73
C PHE A 136 4.12 -11.58 -8.53
N LEU A 137 4.41 -10.84 -7.46
CA LEU A 137 5.02 -11.38 -6.24
C LEU A 137 3.93 -11.81 -5.28
N LEU A 138 4.13 -12.96 -4.61
CA LEU A 138 3.15 -13.48 -3.64
C LEU A 138 2.73 -12.42 -2.62
N LYS A 139 3.69 -11.73 -1.99
CA LYS A 139 3.41 -10.70 -0.97
C LYS A 139 2.45 -9.61 -1.47
N ASP A 140 2.56 -9.23 -2.74
CA ASP A 140 1.80 -8.14 -3.35
C ASP A 140 0.42 -8.68 -3.78
N ILE A 141 0.33 -9.91 -4.28
CA ILE A 141 -0.95 -10.60 -4.55
C ILE A 141 -1.77 -10.70 -3.26
N LEU A 142 -1.17 -11.15 -2.15
CA LEU A 142 -1.86 -11.27 -0.87
C LEU A 142 -2.29 -9.90 -0.33
N ALA A 143 -1.48 -8.87 -0.50
CA ALA A 143 -1.84 -7.51 -0.10
C ALA A 143 -2.99 -6.94 -0.96
N LEU A 144 -2.96 -7.19 -2.27
CA LEU A 144 -4.01 -6.80 -3.20
C LEU A 144 -5.33 -7.52 -2.91
N ALA A 145 -5.29 -8.80 -2.54
CA ALA A 145 -6.47 -9.56 -2.13
C ALA A 145 -7.10 -9.03 -0.82
N ARG A 146 -6.29 -8.53 0.12
CA ARG A 146 -6.82 -7.80 1.30
C ARG A 146 -7.50 -6.49 0.88
N CYS A 147 -6.89 -5.74 -0.02
CA CYS A 147 -7.52 -4.53 -0.56
C CYS A 147 -8.85 -4.86 -1.27
N TRP A 148 -8.92 -5.96 -2.03
CA TRP A 148 -10.16 -6.42 -2.65
C TRP A 148 -11.24 -6.69 -1.60
N ARG A 149 -10.91 -7.43 -0.54
CA ARG A 149 -11.84 -7.67 0.57
C ARG A 149 -12.32 -6.36 1.20
N SER A 150 -11.42 -5.44 1.54
CA SER A 150 -11.78 -4.15 2.13
C SER A 150 -12.68 -3.31 1.19
N LEU A 151 -12.42 -3.38 -0.12
CA LEU A 151 -13.26 -2.72 -1.13
C LEU A 151 -14.66 -3.35 -1.15
N CYS A 152 -14.74 -4.68 -1.20
CA CYS A 152 -16.01 -5.40 -1.19
C CYS A 152 -16.83 -5.14 0.09
N GLU A 153 -16.19 -5.18 1.25
CA GLU A 153 -16.81 -4.90 2.54
C GLU A 153 -17.30 -3.45 2.62
N LYS A 154 -16.45 -2.48 2.28
CA LYS A 154 -16.81 -1.05 2.38
C LYS A 154 -17.99 -0.70 1.48
N TYR A 155 -18.03 -1.24 0.27
CA TYR A 155 -19.02 -0.86 -0.75
C TYR A 155 -20.12 -1.90 -0.96
N ASN A 156 -20.20 -2.93 -0.10
CA ASN A 156 -21.15 -4.05 -0.21
C ASN A 156 -21.16 -4.73 -1.58
N ILE A 157 -19.98 -4.95 -2.16
CA ILE A 157 -19.82 -5.62 -3.46
C ILE A 157 -19.74 -7.12 -3.24
N VAL A 158 -20.58 -7.87 -3.96
CA VAL A 158 -20.56 -9.34 -3.95
C VAL A 158 -19.83 -9.82 -5.20
N TYR A 159 -18.54 -10.14 -5.06
CA TYR A 159 -17.73 -10.58 -6.19
C TYR A 159 -16.64 -11.59 -5.75
N ASP A 160 -17.03 -12.86 -5.75
CA ASP A 160 -16.23 -13.98 -5.25
C ASP A 160 -15.21 -14.52 -6.28
N GLU A 161 -15.42 -14.25 -7.57
CA GLU A 161 -14.55 -14.74 -8.65
C GLU A 161 -13.14 -14.12 -8.61
N GLU A 162 -13.04 -12.84 -8.32
CA GLU A 162 -11.75 -12.13 -8.28
C GLU A 162 -10.87 -12.65 -7.13
N LEU A 163 -11.46 -12.91 -5.95
CA LEU A 163 -10.73 -13.53 -4.84
C LEU A 163 -10.21 -14.92 -5.23
N LYS A 164 -11.04 -15.74 -5.87
CA LYS A 164 -10.63 -17.06 -6.38
C LYS A 164 -9.48 -16.96 -7.38
N MET A 165 -9.52 -15.98 -8.29
CA MET A 165 -8.42 -15.74 -9.23
C MET A 165 -7.12 -15.37 -8.51
N LEU A 166 -7.17 -14.43 -7.56
CA LEU A 166 -6.00 -14.05 -6.76
C LEU A 166 -5.42 -15.23 -5.96
N LEU A 167 -6.29 -16.08 -5.40
CA LEU A 167 -5.87 -17.29 -4.68
C LEU A 167 -5.18 -18.29 -5.61
N ASN A 168 -5.69 -18.48 -6.83
CA ASN A 168 -5.05 -19.34 -7.82
C ASN A 168 -3.69 -18.78 -8.27
N ASP A 169 -3.60 -17.47 -8.49
CA ASP A 169 -2.33 -16.82 -8.82
C ASP A 169 -1.33 -16.98 -7.68
N ALA A 170 -1.75 -16.77 -6.43
CA ALA A 170 -0.93 -16.98 -5.24
C ALA A 170 -0.38 -18.41 -5.17
N VAL A 171 -1.20 -19.43 -5.43
CA VAL A 171 -0.74 -20.83 -5.53
C VAL A 171 0.34 -20.99 -6.60
N SER A 172 0.15 -20.38 -7.77
CA SER A 172 1.06 -20.53 -8.91
C SER A 172 2.43 -19.89 -8.70
N VAL A 173 2.50 -18.82 -7.89
CA VAL A 173 3.75 -18.08 -7.65
C VAL A 173 4.46 -18.44 -6.36
N THR A 174 3.87 -19.26 -5.49
CA THR A 174 4.48 -19.65 -4.21
C THR A 174 5.64 -20.62 -4.44
N ARG A 175 6.87 -20.27 -4.00
CA ARG A 175 8.10 -21.03 -4.31
C ARG A 175 8.76 -21.66 -3.11
N THR A 176 8.60 -21.08 -1.92
CA THR A 176 9.30 -21.53 -0.71
C THR A 176 8.35 -22.07 0.35
N ASP A 177 8.87 -22.84 1.30
CA ASP A 177 8.08 -23.30 2.46
C ASP A 177 7.62 -22.13 3.33
N ILE A 178 8.44 -21.07 3.44
CA ILE A 178 8.10 -19.86 4.18
C ILE A 178 6.95 -19.11 3.49
N GLU A 179 7.03 -18.93 2.17
CA GLU A 179 5.94 -18.34 1.38
C GLU A 179 4.65 -19.18 1.48
N ASN A 180 4.76 -20.51 1.41
CA ASN A 180 3.62 -21.40 1.62
C ASN A 180 3.04 -21.22 3.03
N LEU A 181 3.86 -21.05 4.07
CA LEU A 181 3.37 -20.81 5.42
C LEU A 181 2.58 -19.50 5.51
N PHE A 182 3.08 -18.42 4.92
CA PHE A 182 2.34 -17.15 4.85
C PHE A 182 1.05 -17.27 4.04
N PHE A 183 1.06 -18.04 2.95
CA PHE A 183 -0.14 -18.30 2.17
C PHE A 183 -1.18 -19.14 2.92
N VAL A 184 -0.75 -20.12 3.71
CA VAL A 184 -1.65 -20.91 4.57
C VAL A 184 -2.36 -20.04 5.60
N LEU A 185 -1.64 -19.13 6.26
CA LEU A 185 -2.24 -18.19 7.21
C LEU A 185 -3.15 -17.18 6.50
N PHE A 186 -2.79 -16.78 5.28
CA PHE A 186 -3.68 -15.98 4.46
C PHE A 186 -4.98 -16.73 4.12
N LEU A 187 -4.93 -18.03 3.79
CA LEU A 187 -6.14 -18.81 3.54
C LEU A 187 -7.05 -18.89 4.78
N SER A 188 -6.49 -18.92 6.00
CA SER A 188 -7.30 -18.91 7.21
C SER A 188 -8.01 -17.57 7.43
N GLU A 189 -7.35 -16.44 7.11
CA GLU A 189 -7.97 -15.11 7.15
C GLU A 189 -9.22 -15.01 6.24
N PHE A 190 -9.27 -15.76 5.13
CA PHE A 190 -10.32 -15.70 4.10
C PHE A 190 -11.26 -16.91 4.16
N ASP A 191 -11.46 -17.51 5.34
CA ASP A 191 -12.40 -18.62 5.57
C ASP A 191 -12.13 -19.90 4.73
N HIS A 192 -10.94 -20.05 4.17
CA HIS A 192 -10.52 -21.24 3.42
C HIS A 192 -9.82 -22.27 4.33
N LEU A 193 -10.38 -22.49 5.55
CA LEU A 193 -9.75 -23.28 6.62
C LEU A 193 -9.40 -24.71 6.22
N ASN A 194 -10.24 -25.38 5.42
CA ASN A 194 -9.99 -26.75 5.00
C ASN A 194 -8.75 -26.86 4.10
N GLU A 195 -8.56 -25.90 3.19
CA GLU A 195 -7.40 -25.85 2.31
C GLU A 195 -6.15 -25.42 3.10
N ALA A 196 -6.29 -24.44 3.99
CA ALA A 196 -5.23 -24.00 4.89
C ALA A 196 -4.68 -25.16 5.73
N ARG A 197 -5.55 -25.93 6.39
CA ARG A 197 -5.15 -27.08 7.23
C ARG A 197 -4.43 -28.17 6.43
N LYS A 198 -4.96 -28.55 5.26
CA LYS A 198 -4.31 -29.56 4.39
C LYS A 198 -2.89 -29.17 4.00
N ARG A 199 -2.65 -27.89 3.75
CA ARG A 199 -1.34 -27.36 3.38
C ARG A 199 -0.41 -27.18 4.58
N LEU A 200 -0.95 -26.80 5.74
CA LEU A 200 -0.19 -26.50 6.95
C LEU A 200 0.70 -27.67 7.37
N ASP A 201 0.16 -28.88 7.45
CA ASP A 201 0.92 -30.06 7.90
C ASP A 201 2.14 -30.32 7.02
N LYS A 202 1.96 -30.28 5.70
CA LYS A 202 3.04 -30.50 4.73
C LYS A 202 4.16 -29.46 4.86
N VAL A 203 3.79 -28.19 5.04
CA VAL A 203 4.75 -27.09 5.19
C VAL A 203 5.49 -27.18 6.51
N LEU A 204 4.78 -27.48 7.60
CA LEU A 204 5.39 -27.66 8.91
C LEU A 204 6.39 -28.80 8.93
N ASP A 205 6.06 -29.95 8.33
CA ASP A 205 6.98 -31.08 8.27
C ASP A 205 8.25 -30.75 7.46
N ALA A 206 8.12 -29.97 6.37
CA ALA A 206 9.26 -29.49 5.59
C ALA A 206 10.17 -28.55 6.41
N LEU A 207 9.58 -27.57 7.11
CA LEU A 207 10.33 -26.64 7.97
C LEU A 207 10.99 -27.34 9.16
N VAL A 208 10.28 -28.27 9.80
CA VAL A 208 10.82 -29.11 10.88
C VAL A 208 12.03 -29.92 10.41
N LYS A 209 11.96 -30.49 9.20
CA LYS A 209 13.08 -31.22 8.61
C LYS A 209 14.29 -30.30 8.40
N LYS A 210 14.09 -29.08 7.89
CA LYS A 210 15.16 -28.08 7.73
C LYS A 210 15.82 -27.73 9.05
N ILE A 211 15.04 -27.52 10.11
CA ILE A 211 15.56 -27.26 11.47
C ILE A 211 16.39 -28.45 11.96
N ARG A 212 15.90 -29.69 11.79
CA ARG A 212 16.62 -30.93 12.18
C ARG A 212 17.92 -31.15 11.43
N ASN A 213 17.98 -30.74 10.17
CA ASN A 213 19.20 -30.83 9.37
C ASN A 213 20.18 -29.69 9.65
N GLY A 214 19.85 -28.73 10.52
CA GLY A 214 20.67 -27.53 10.77
C GLY A 214 20.64 -26.51 9.63
N GLU A 215 19.69 -26.63 8.68
CA GLU A 215 19.52 -25.73 7.54
C GLU A 215 18.83 -24.40 7.94
N MET A 216 18.30 -24.31 9.16
CA MET A 216 17.71 -23.09 9.73
C MET A 216 18.26 -22.84 11.12
N SER A 217 18.74 -21.62 11.35
CA SER A 217 19.24 -21.15 12.64
C SER A 217 18.12 -20.77 13.60
N TYR A 218 18.44 -20.70 14.90
CA TYR A 218 17.52 -20.18 15.93
C TYR A 218 16.97 -18.80 15.57
N GLN A 219 17.85 -17.92 15.09
CA GLN A 219 17.50 -16.54 14.80
C GLN A 219 16.50 -16.47 13.65
N GLU A 220 16.64 -17.31 12.62
CA GLU A 220 15.68 -17.39 11.52
C GLU A 220 14.32 -17.91 11.98
N VAL A 221 14.29 -18.95 12.82
CA VAL A 221 13.04 -19.49 13.39
C VAL A 221 12.35 -18.43 14.26
N LYS A 222 13.12 -17.76 15.13
CA LYS A 222 12.61 -16.68 16.00
C LYS A 222 12.05 -15.52 15.17
N VAL A 223 12.79 -15.05 14.16
CA VAL A 223 12.34 -13.97 13.26
C VAL A 223 11.08 -14.38 12.49
N LEU A 224 10.99 -15.63 12.02
CA LEU A 224 9.80 -16.14 11.35
C LEU A 224 8.59 -16.05 12.29
N ILE A 225 8.69 -16.59 13.49
CA ILE A 225 7.59 -16.60 14.46
C ILE A 225 7.21 -15.18 14.89
N SER A 226 8.18 -14.30 15.17
CA SER A 226 7.92 -12.89 15.48
C SER A 226 7.16 -12.19 14.34
N LYS A 227 7.53 -12.42 13.08
CA LYS A 227 6.81 -11.86 11.92
C LYS A 227 5.39 -12.39 11.81
N LEU A 228 5.14 -13.65 12.17
CA LEU A 228 3.78 -14.20 12.21
C LEU A 228 2.95 -13.50 13.28
N PHE A 229 3.47 -13.34 14.50
CA PHE A 229 2.74 -12.64 15.55
C PHE A 229 2.52 -11.16 15.27
N GLU A 230 3.50 -10.45 14.72
CA GLU A 230 3.35 -9.03 14.34
C GLU A 230 2.26 -8.84 13.29
N LYS A 231 2.24 -9.70 12.26
CA LYS A 231 1.34 -9.54 11.12
C LYS A 231 -0.10 -9.95 11.43
N HIS A 232 -0.30 -10.77 12.46
CA HIS A 232 -1.60 -11.37 12.79
C HIS A 232 -2.03 -11.07 14.24
N ARG A 233 -1.55 -9.98 14.82
CA ARG A 233 -1.76 -9.61 16.23
C ARG A 233 -3.22 -9.49 16.65
N ASP A 234 -4.09 -9.02 15.74
CA ASP A 234 -5.49 -8.70 16.00
C ASP A 234 -6.46 -9.59 15.18
N GLN A 235 -6.09 -10.84 14.93
CA GLN A 235 -6.85 -11.73 14.04
C GLN A 235 -7.80 -12.68 14.75
N ASP A 236 -8.65 -13.30 13.93
CA ASP A 236 -9.66 -14.26 14.36
C ASP A 236 -9.04 -15.46 15.11
N GLU A 237 -9.91 -16.16 15.84
CA GLU A 237 -9.52 -17.29 16.68
C GLU A 237 -8.88 -18.43 15.87
N ALA A 238 -9.32 -18.68 14.63
CA ALA A 238 -8.81 -19.76 13.81
C ALA A 238 -7.38 -19.47 13.33
N THR A 239 -7.11 -18.24 12.88
CA THR A 239 -5.76 -17.82 12.49
C THR A 239 -4.82 -17.81 13.70
N SER A 240 -5.30 -17.35 14.86
CA SER A 240 -4.55 -17.39 16.13
C SER A 240 -4.17 -18.82 16.55
N ALA A 241 -5.10 -19.78 16.44
CA ALA A 241 -4.85 -21.19 16.73
C ALA A 241 -3.81 -21.82 15.78
N MET A 242 -3.82 -21.44 14.50
CA MET A 242 -2.80 -21.89 13.54
C MET A 242 -1.42 -21.36 13.90
N ILE A 243 -1.30 -20.07 14.26
CA ILE A 243 -0.03 -19.48 14.69
C ILE A 243 0.51 -20.16 15.95
N GLY A 244 -0.37 -20.48 16.92
CA GLY A 244 -0.01 -21.26 18.10
C GLY A 244 0.57 -22.64 17.73
N THR A 245 -0.07 -23.33 16.79
CA THR A 245 0.38 -24.64 16.29
C THR A 245 1.77 -24.54 15.63
N VAL A 246 1.96 -23.55 14.75
CA VAL A 246 3.24 -23.29 14.08
C VAL A 246 4.34 -23.02 15.11
N SER A 247 4.07 -22.11 16.04
CA SER A 247 5.03 -21.68 17.05
C SER A 247 5.48 -22.82 17.94
N ASN A 248 4.53 -23.61 18.46
CA ASN A 248 4.81 -24.76 19.32
C ASN A 248 5.66 -25.80 18.59
N ARG A 249 5.35 -26.08 17.32
CA ARG A 249 6.04 -27.13 16.57
C ARG A 249 7.44 -26.72 16.14
N LEU A 250 7.62 -25.48 15.67
CA LEU A 250 8.93 -24.98 15.24
C LEU A 250 9.89 -24.76 16.44
N PHE A 251 9.42 -24.13 17.52
CA PHE A 251 10.26 -23.98 18.72
C PHE A 251 10.51 -25.31 19.42
N GLY A 252 9.49 -26.18 19.53
CA GLY A 252 9.63 -27.50 20.15
C GLY A 252 10.76 -28.32 19.51
N VAL A 253 10.76 -28.41 18.16
CA VAL A 253 11.81 -29.14 17.43
C VAL A 253 13.19 -28.48 17.58
N PHE A 254 13.26 -27.16 17.65
CA PHE A 254 14.53 -26.47 17.87
C PHE A 254 15.14 -26.83 19.23
N TYR A 255 14.36 -26.77 20.31
CA TYR A 255 14.82 -27.14 21.64
C TYR A 255 15.17 -28.63 21.77
N GLU A 256 14.44 -29.51 21.07
CA GLU A 256 14.79 -30.94 20.98
C GLU A 256 16.16 -31.17 20.35
N ASN A 257 16.52 -30.42 19.30
CA ASN A 257 17.81 -30.56 18.61
C ASN A 257 19.00 -29.99 19.39
N GLN A 258 18.80 -28.96 20.22
CA GLN A 258 19.90 -28.42 21.03
C GLN A 258 20.26 -29.30 22.23
N ASN A 259 19.35 -30.17 22.67
CA ASN A 259 19.55 -31.08 23.78
C ASN A 259 19.97 -32.50 23.34
N ARG A 260 20.29 -32.69 22.06
CA ARG A 260 20.84 -33.93 21.47
C ARG A 260 22.31 -33.73 21.14
#